data_AF-A0A1W9N3S7-F1
#
_entry.id   AF-A0A1W9N3S7-F1
#
_cell.length_a   1.000
_cell.length_b   1.000
_cell.length_c   1.000
_cell.angle_alpha   90.00
_cell.angle_beta   90.00
_cell.angle_gamma   90.00
#
_symmetry.space_group_name_H-M   'P 1'
#
loop_
_entity.id
_entity.type
_entity.pdbx_description
1 polymer ?
#
loop_
_entity_poly.entity_id
_entity_poly.type
_entity_poly.pdbx_seq_one_letter_code
_entity_poly.pdbx_strand_id
1 'polypeptide(L)'
;MNLADRTIIVCQSVRRLHIKDVRIGKNMKQLLEKLNYYRNFPRFQLERHFDVILIDYIPQIINYFNHTNYSVVFPEFPVRKKLLIPNNKSERESVAFDYALFDKINKRIGIVELKTETESNDKIQDDYLSKLMVSVSCKDLIKFVRERKEYKKGDRKTRKYEFLYKEMYENECVNFFKDSEELILTYKISPHNLKLNNSSYYSFEKIANEVQISDKNWPLLCEYLKKWNKGL
;
A
#
# COMPACT_ATOMS: atom_id res chain seq x y z
N MET A 1 -22.51 -10.87 -33.47
CA MET A 1 -23.18 -10.30 -32.27
C MET A 1 -22.07 -9.83 -31.34
N ASN A 2 -21.96 -8.52 -31.15
CA ASN A 2 -20.77 -7.84 -30.62
C ASN A 2 -20.70 -7.92 -29.09
N LEU A 3 -19.51 -8.19 -28.55
CA LEU A 3 -19.19 -8.37 -27.12
C LEU A 3 -18.70 -7.07 -26.45
N ALA A 4 -19.05 -5.92 -27.00
CA ALA A 4 -18.66 -4.60 -26.49
C ALA A 4 -19.90 -3.92 -25.89
N ASP A 5 -20.20 -4.23 -24.63
CA ASP A 5 -20.99 -3.39 -23.73
C ASP A 5 -21.02 -4.01 -22.33
N ARG A 6 -19.93 -3.83 -21.59
CA ARG A 6 -19.96 -3.90 -20.12
C ARG A 6 -19.36 -2.61 -19.57
N THR A 7 -20.22 -1.61 -19.52
CA THR A 7 -20.03 -0.38 -18.75
C THR A 7 -19.69 -0.74 -17.32
N ILE A 8 -18.42 -0.54 -16.95
CA ILE A 8 -17.96 -0.64 -15.56
C ILE A 8 -18.53 0.60 -14.85
N ILE A 9 -19.57 0.39 -14.04
CA ILE A 9 -20.05 1.40 -13.10
C ILE A 9 -19.04 1.45 -11.96
N VAL A 10 -18.06 2.35 -12.08
CA VAL A 10 -17.16 2.69 -10.96
C VAL A 10 -18.00 3.51 -9.98
N CYS A 11 -18.30 2.90 -8.84
CA CYS A 11 -19.00 3.54 -7.73
C CYS A 11 -18.14 4.72 -7.21
N GLN A 12 -18.52 5.94 -7.56
CA GLN A 12 -17.94 7.17 -7.04
C GLN A 12 -18.39 7.36 -5.59
N SER A 13 -17.58 6.90 -4.64
CA SER A 13 -17.70 7.28 -3.24
C SER A 13 -16.36 7.09 -2.53
N VAL A 14 -15.34 7.82 -2.99
CA VAL A 14 -14.19 8.16 -2.15
C VAL A 14 -14.31 9.65 -1.91
N ARG A 15 -14.48 10.05 -0.66
CA ARG A 15 -14.42 11.48 -0.26
C ARG A 15 -13.03 11.99 -0.64
N ARG A 16 -12.91 12.57 -1.84
CA ARG A 16 -11.75 13.37 -2.24
C ARG A 16 -11.63 14.50 -1.22
N LEU A 17 -10.60 14.44 -0.38
CA LEU A 17 -10.05 15.62 0.25
C LEU A 17 -9.74 16.60 -0.88
N HIS A 18 -10.63 17.58 -1.10
CA HIS A 18 -10.45 18.64 -2.08
C HIS A 18 -9.33 19.56 -1.60
N ILE A 19 -8.09 19.12 -1.77
CA ILE A 19 -6.94 20.01 -1.78
C ILE A 19 -7.04 20.80 -3.08
N LYS A 20 -7.37 22.09 -2.96
CA LYS A 20 -7.62 23.02 -4.07
C LYS A 20 -6.60 22.83 -5.22
N ASP A 21 -7.14 22.52 -6.39
CA ASP A 21 -6.51 22.07 -7.64
C ASP A 21 -5.61 23.10 -8.38
N VAL A 22 -5.05 24.12 -7.71
CA VAL A 22 -4.56 25.34 -8.41
C VAL A 22 -3.02 25.49 -8.47
N ARG A 23 -2.20 24.60 -7.89
CA ARG A 23 -0.71 24.70 -7.99
C ARG A 23 0.06 23.39 -8.17
N ILE A 24 -0.60 22.25 -8.29
CA ILE A 24 0.06 20.94 -8.15
C ILE A 24 0.87 20.55 -9.41
N GLY A 25 0.42 20.87 -10.64
CA GLY A 25 1.09 20.41 -11.87
C GLY A 25 2.52 20.94 -12.07
N LYS A 26 2.75 22.25 -11.86
CA LYS A 26 4.10 22.85 -11.93
C LYS A 26 4.96 22.45 -10.72
N ASN A 27 4.33 22.09 -9.61
CA ASN A 27 4.98 21.66 -8.38
C ASN A 27 5.41 20.18 -8.42
N MET A 28 4.64 19.30 -9.08
CA MET A 28 4.93 17.86 -9.13
C MET A 28 6.24 17.57 -9.87
N LYS A 29 6.44 18.18 -11.04
CA LYS A 29 7.69 18.02 -11.79
C LYS A 29 8.90 18.47 -10.97
N GLN A 30 8.84 19.67 -10.39
CA GLN A 30 9.91 20.20 -9.55
C GLN A 30 10.16 19.35 -8.30
N LEU A 31 9.10 18.79 -7.70
CA LEU A 31 9.20 17.88 -6.58
C LEU A 31 9.92 16.60 -6.99
N LEU A 32 9.49 15.94 -8.07
CA LEU A 32 10.11 14.71 -8.56
C LEU A 32 11.56 14.93 -9.00
N GLU A 33 11.88 16.08 -9.62
CA GLU A 33 13.26 16.49 -9.94
C GLU A 33 14.12 16.57 -8.66
N LYS A 34 13.59 17.21 -7.61
CA LYS A 34 14.28 17.29 -6.31
C LYS A 34 14.44 15.93 -5.65
N LEU A 35 13.40 15.08 -5.65
CA LEU A 35 13.48 13.73 -5.10
C LEU A 35 14.53 12.90 -5.83
N ASN A 36 14.58 13.00 -7.16
CA ASN A 36 15.59 12.33 -7.97
C ASN A 36 17.00 12.87 -7.75
N TYR A 37 17.16 14.15 -7.45
CA TYR A 37 18.46 14.70 -7.05
C TYR A 37 18.84 14.24 -5.63
N TYR A 38 17.91 14.32 -4.68
CA TYR A 38 18.16 14.03 -3.26
C TYR A 38 18.39 12.57 -2.94
N ARG A 39 17.86 11.61 -3.72
CA ARG A 39 18.14 10.18 -3.52
C ARG A 39 19.64 9.82 -3.59
N ASN A 40 20.48 10.68 -4.17
CA ASN A 40 21.93 10.48 -4.22
C ASN A 40 22.64 10.84 -2.91
N PHE A 41 21.95 11.43 -1.92
CA PHE A 41 22.57 11.79 -0.65
C PHE A 41 22.54 10.60 0.33
N PRO A 42 23.63 10.31 1.08
CA PRO A 42 23.80 9.06 1.83
C PRO A 42 22.72 8.69 2.85
N ARG A 43 21.95 9.67 3.35
CA ARG A 43 20.92 9.45 4.37
C ARG A 43 19.52 9.80 3.88
N PHE A 44 19.38 10.18 2.61
CA PHE A 44 18.07 10.51 2.07
C PHE A 44 17.30 9.23 1.76
N GLN A 45 16.08 9.15 2.29
CA GLN A 45 15.21 7.99 2.09
C GLN A 45 14.13 8.38 1.10
N LEU A 46 14.33 8.05 -0.18
CA LEU A 46 13.38 8.34 -1.24
C LEU A 46 11.99 7.73 -0.95
N GLU A 47 11.97 6.50 -0.45
CA GLU A 47 10.77 5.74 -0.05
C GLU A 47 9.77 6.58 0.76
N ARG A 48 10.22 7.24 1.84
CA ARG A 48 9.40 8.03 2.78
C ARG A 48 8.87 9.37 2.25
N HIS A 49 9.33 9.78 1.08
CA HIS A 49 8.84 11.00 0.44
C HIS A 49 8.00 10.65 -0.79
N PHE A 50 8.36 9.54 -1.44
CA PHE A 50 7.67 9.06 -2.61
C PHE A 50 6.38 8.31 -2.26
N ASP A 51 6.34 7.63 -1.13
CA ASP A 51 5.15 6.99 -0.56
C ASP A 51 3.91 7.90 -0.53
N VAL A 52 4.07 9.14 -0.09
CA VAL A 52 3.00 10.15 0.00
C VAL A 52 2.45 10.52 -1.38
N ILE A 53 3.28 10.44 -2.43
CA ILE A 53 2.84 10.66 -3.81
C ILE A 53 2.18 9.39 -4.36
N LEU A 54 2.79 8.24 -4.09
CA LEU A 54 2.41 6.98 -4.71
C LEU A 54 1.10 6.42 -4.15
N ILE A 55 0.75 6.72 -2.89
CA ILE A 55 -0.45 6.21 -2.21
C ILE A 55 -1.74 6.36 -3.03
N ASP A 56 -1.89 7.47 -3.76
CA ASP A 56 -3.07 7.76 -4.59
C ASP A 56 -3.17 6.84 -5.82
N TYR A 57 -2.07 6.23 -6.23
CA TYR A 57 -1.95 5.35 -7.40
C TYR A 57 -1.89 3.87 -7.02
N ILE A 58 -1.53 3.52 -5.78
CA ILE A 58 -1.33 2.12 -5.34
C ILE A 58 -2.56 1.24 -5.65
N PRO A 59 -3.82 1.60 -5.30
CA PRO A 59 -4.96 0.73 -5.60
C PRO A 59 -5.11 0.45 -7.10
N GLN A 60 -4.91 1.45 -7.95
CA GLN A 60 -5.03 1.32 -9.40
C GLN A 60 -3.93 0.42 -9.98
N ILE A 61 -2.70 0.56 -9.49
CA ILE A 61 -1.57 -0.29 -9.88
C ILE A 61 -1.86 -1.75 -9.53
N ILE A 62 -2.26 -2.04 -8.29
CA ILE A 62 -2.51 -3.42 -7.85
C ILE A 62 -3.73 -4.02 -8.54
N ASN A 63 -4.81 -3.24 -8.71
CA ASN A 63 -6.01 -3.69 -9.41
C ASN A 63 -5.73 -4.06 -10.88
N TYR A 64 -4.87 -3.30 -11.56
CA TYR A 64 -4.49 -3.60 -12.93
C TYR A 64 -3.87 -5.00 -13.07
N PHE A 65 -2.89 -5.33 -12.22
CA PHE A 65 -2.17 -6.61 -12.35
C PHE A 65 -2.93 -7.83 -11.81
N ASN A 66 -3.85 -7.63 -10.87
CA ASN A 66 -4.49 -8.73 -10.13
C ASN A 66 -5.98 -8.89 -10.43
N HIS A 67 -6.56 -8.03 -11.26
CA HIS A 67 -7.99 -7.98 -11.53
C HIS A 67 -8.83 -7.88 -10.23
N THR A 68 -8.31 -7.13 -9.25
CA THR A 68 -8.96 -6.84 -7.98
C THR A 68 -9.73 -5.53 -8.04
N ASN A 69 -10.49 -5.21 -6.99
CA ASN A 69 -11.19 -3.93 -6.85
C ASN A 69 -10.91 -3.26 -5.50
N TYR A 70 -9.64 -3.16 -5.14
CA TYR A 70 -9.20 -2.36 -3.99
C TYR A 70 -9.62 -0.91 -4.17
N SER A 71 -10.33 -0.37 -3.19
CA SER A 71 -10.91 0.98 -3.24
C SER A 71 -10.55 1.86 -2.05
N VAL A 72 -10.02 1.26 -0.98
CA VAL A 72 -9.55 1.95 0.23
C VAL A 72 -8.11 1.55 0.49
N VAL A 73 -7.27 2.53 0.81
CA VAL A 73 -5.85 2.35 1.14
C VAL A 73 -5.55 3.02 2.48
N PHE A 74 -4.80 2.34 3.33
CA PHE A 74 -4.24 2.90 4.56
C PHE A 74 -2.71 2.77 4.53
N PRO A 75 -1.96 3.86 4.73
CA PRO A 75 -0.51 3.79 4.78
C PRO A 75 -0.02 3.28 6.15
N GLU A 76 1.21 2.80 6.20
CA GLU A 76 1.93 2.45 7.44
C GLU A 76 1.10 1.50 8.33
N PHE A 77 0.53 0.47 7.71
CA PHE A 77 -0.49 -0.36 8.32
C PHE A 77 0.14 -1.37 9.29
N PRO A 78 -0.30 -1.39 10.57
CA PRO A 78 0.35 -2.19 11.58
C PRO A 78 -0.21 -3.62 11.63
N VAL A 79 0.69 -4.61 11.67
CA VAL A 79 0.37 -6.03 11.85
C VAL A 79 1.06 -6.54 13.11
N ARG A 80 0.34 -7.32 13.92
CA ARG A 80 0.88 -7.88 15.18
C ARG A 80 2.02 -8.85 14.90
N LYS A 81 3.19 -8.65 15.51
CA LYS A 81 4.34 -9.55 15.34
C LYS A 81 4.08 -10.98 15.82
N LYS A 82 3.20 -11.17 16.81
CA LYS A 82 2.79 -12.51 17.29
C LYS A 82 2.15 -13.37 16.19
N LEU A 83 1.58 -12.74 15.15
CA LEU A 83 1.03 -13.44 13.98
C LEU A 83 2.13 -13.87 12.99
N LEU A 84 3.34 -13.30 13.09
CA LEU A 84 4.42 -13.44 12.10
C LEU A 84 5.68 -14.10 12.67
N ILE A 85 5.84 -14.12 13.99
CA ILE A 85 7.04 -14.63 14.65
C ILE A 85 6.62 -15.71 15.64
N PRO A 86 6.92 -16.99 15.34
CA PRO A 86 6.72 -18.06 16.30
C PRO A 86 7.39 -17.71 17.64
N ASN A 87 6.69 -17.97 18.75
CA ASN A 87 7.15 -17.69 20.12
C ASN A 87 7.33 -16.22 20.51
N ASN A 88 6.84 -15.25 19.72
CA ASN A 88 6.81 -13.87 20.18
C ASN A 88 5.82 -13.71 21.35
N LYS A 89 6.36 -13.46 22.54
CA LYS A 89 5.59 -13.29 23.79
C LYS A 89 4.93 -11.91 23.91
N SER A 90 5.35 -10.95 23.09
CA SER A 90 4.85 -9.57 23.14
C SER A 90 3.54 -9.46 22.38
N GLU A 91 2.44 -9.26 23.11
CA GLU A 91 1.11 -9.09 22.50
C GLU A 91 0.91 -7.71 21.86
N ARG A 92 1.86 -6.78 22.09
CA ARG A 92 1.73 -5.35 21.77
C ARG A 92 2.62 -4.90 20.63
N GLU A 93 3.59 -5.73 20.25
CA GLU A 93 4.49 -5.40 19.17
C GLU A 93 3.84 -5.59 17.81
N SER A 94 4.07 -4.62 16.95
CA SER A 94 3.69 -4.65 15.54
C SER A 94 4.90 -4.43 14.64
N VAL A 95 4.78 -4.94 13.43
CA VAL A 95 5.52 -4.44 12.26
C VAL A 95 4.56 -3.58 11.44
N ALA A 96 5.07 -2.56 10.77
CA ALA A 96 4.28 -1.75 9.85
C ALA A 96 4.66 -2.16 8.42
N PHE A 97 3.66 -2.21 7.54
CA PHE A 97 3.83 -2.36 6.09
C PHE A 97 3.40 -1.07 5.41
N ASP A 98 3.96 -0.77 4.24
CA ASP A 98 3.76 0.54 3.60
C ASP A 98 2.28 0.81 3.30
N TYR A 99 1.52 -0.19 2.84
CA TYR A 99 0.08 -0.04 2.59
C TYR A 99 -0.75 -1.27 2.94
N ALA A 100 -1.98 -1.04 3.37
CA ALA A 100 -3.06 -2.03 3.35
C ALA A 100 -4.19 -1.56 2.43
N LEU A 101 -4.63 -2.45 1.54
CA LEU A 101 -5.65 -2.25 0.53
C LEU A 101 -6.89 -3.08 0.86
N PHE A 102 -8.07 -2.49 0.77
CA PHE A 102 -9.33 -3.15 1.09
C PHE A 102 -10.24 -3.21 -0.14
N ASP A 103 -10.60 -4.43 -0.53
CA ASP A 103 -11.57 -4.73 -1.58
C ASP A 103 -12.85 -5.20 -0.89
N LYS A 104 -13.79 -4.28 -0.74
CA LYS A 104 -15.07 -4.55 -0.06
C LYS A 104 -16.01 -5.43 -0.90
N ILE A 105 -15.83 -5.49 -2.21
CA ILE A 105 -16.68 -6.29 -3.10
C ILE A 105 -16.31 -7.76 -2.96
N ASN A 106 -15.02 -8.06 -3.08
CA ASN A 106 -14.51 -9.44 -3.02
C ASN A 106 -14.12 -9.87 -1.60
N LYS A 107 -14.27 -8.99 -0.60
CA LYS A 107 -13.88 -9.20 0.80
C LYS A 107 -12.42 -9.63 0.95
N ARG A 108 -11.52 -8.95 0.23
CA ARG A 108 -10.07 -9.20 0.29
C ARG A 108 -9.31 -8.03 0.89
N ILE A 109 -8.24 -8.35 1.63
CA ILE A 109 -7.23 -7.38 2.06
C ILE A 109 -5.92 -7.69 1.35
N GLY A 110 -5.29 -6.67 0.79
CA GLY A 110 -3.94 -6.72 0.23
C GLY A 110 -2.96 -5.94 1.12
N ILE A 111 -1.77 -6.46 1.33
CA ILE A 111 -0.66 -5.73 1.97
C ILE A 111 0.41 -5.46 0.91
N VAL A 112 0.85 -4.21 0.81
CA VAL A 112 1.87 -3.79 -0.15
C VAL A 112 3.10 -3.32 0.61
N GLU A 113 4.25 -3.85 0.21
CA GLU A 113 5.57 -3.34 0.60
C GLU A 113 6.20 -2.62 -0.61
N LEU A 114 6.61 -1.38 -0.40
CA LEU A 114 7.29 -0.52 -1.36
C LEU A 114 8.78 -0.47 -1.02
N LYS A 115 9.64 -0.59 -2.03
CA LYS A 115 11.06 -0.31 -1.92
C LYS A 115 11.46 0.62 -3.03
N THR A 116 12.29 1.63 -2.75
CA THR A 116 12.76 2.56 -3.81
C THR A 116 14.20 2.33 -4.24
N GLU A 117 14.92 1.45 -3.56
CA GLU A 117 16.30 1.05 -3.90
C GLU A 117 16.38 -0.48 -3.93
N THR A 118 17.19 -1.03 -4.85
CA THR A 118 17.35 -2.48 -5.04
C THR A 118 17.94 -3.17 -3.81
N GLU A 119 18.83 -2.49 -3.10
CA GLU A 119 19.53 -3.01 -1.91
C GLU A 119 18.68 -2.98 -0.64
N SER A 120 17.58 -2.22 -0.61
CA SER A 120 16.69 -2.11 0.55
C SER A 120 15.84 -3.35 0.82
N ASN A 121 16.01 -4.41 0.03
CA ASN A 121 15.28 -5.66 0.18
C ASN A 121 15.75 -6.44 1.42
N ASP A 122 15.03 -6.28 2.53
CA ASP A 122 15.27 -7.01 3.77
C ASP A 122 14.60 -8.40 3.75
N LYS A 123 15.39 -9.44 3.96
CA LYS A 123 14.92 -10.85 4.02
C LYS A 123 13.90 -11.08 5.13
N ILE A 124 13.97 -10.32 6.24
CA ILE A 124 13.02 -10.45 7.35
C ILE A 124 11.64 -9.93 6.93
N GLN A 125 11.59 -8.82 6.20
CA GLN A 125 10.36 -8.29 5.60
C GLN A 125 9.74 -9.30 4.63
N ASP A 126 10.54 -9.93 3.78
CA ASP A 126 10.07 -10.96 2.84
C ASP A 126 9.50 -12.20 3.56
N ASP A 127 10.09 -12.61 4.68
CA ASP A 127 9.57 -13.67 5.55
C ASP A 127 8.22 -13.28 6.18
N TYR A 128 8.08 -12.03 6.62
CA TYR A 128 6.81 -11.52 7.16
C TYR A 128 5.69 -11.49 6.10
N LEU A 129 5.98 -11.02 4.88
CA LEU A 129 5.02 -11.06 3.77
C LEU A 129 4.60 -12.50 3.44
N SER A 130 5.56 -13.42 3.39
CA SER A 130 5.29 -14.84 3.14
C SER A 130 4.37 -15.44 4.22
N LYS A 131 4.59 -15.10 5.48
CA LYS A 131 3.75 -15.57 6.60
C LYS A 131 2.35 -14.97 6.61
N LEU A 132 2.20 -13.69 6.23
CA LEU A 132 0.89 -13.07 6.06
C LEU A 132 0.01 -13.88 5.10
N MET A 133 0.57 -14.29 3.95
CA MET A 133 -0.18 -15.01 2.92
C MET A 133 -0.70 -16.38 3.35
N VAL A 134 -0.04 -17.03 4.30
CA VAL A 134 -0.34 -18.44 4.66
C VAL A 134 -1.03 -18.59 6.01
N SER A 135 -0.97 -17.58 6.88
CA SER A 135 -1.35 -17.76 8.29
C SER A 135 -2.17 -16.64 8.90
N VAL A 136 -2.41 -15.54 8.17
CA VAL A 136 -3.11 -14.38 8.72
C VAL A 136 -4.38 -14.11 7.93
N SER A 137 -5.51 -14.12 8.64
CA SER A 137 -6.81 -13.81 8.07
C SER A 137 -7.09 -12.30 8.07
N CYS A 138 -8.04 -11.88 7.26
CA CYS A 138 -8.54 -10.50 7.29
C CYS A 138 -9.06 -10.11 8.68
N LYS A 139 -9.76 -11.01 9.36
CA LYS A 139 -10.26 -10.83 10.72
C LYS A 139 -9.16 -10.56 11.73
N ASP A 140 -8.01 -11.22 11.61
CA ASP A 140 -6.88 -11.02 12.53
C ASP A 140 -6.35 -9.57 12.49
N LEU A 141 -6.31 -8.96 11.30
CA LEU A 141 -5.92 -7.55 11.14
C LEU A 141 -6.92 -6.61 11.81
N ILE A 142 -8.22 -6.81 11.53
CA ILE A 142 -9.28 -5.98 12.12
C ILE A 142 -9.27 -6.11 13.65
N LYS A 143 -9.15 -7.34 14.16
CA LYS A 143 -9.08 -7.63 15.59
C LYS A 143 -7.91 -6.91 16.24
N PHE A 144 -6.73 -6.93 15.63
CA PHE A 144 -5.55 -6.26 16.17
C PHE A 144 -5.74 -4.75 16.30
N VAL A 145 -6.20 -4.06 15.25
CA VAL A 145 -6.43 -2.61 15.30
C VAL A 145 -7.48 -2.26 16.37
N ARG A 146 -8.55 -3.07 16.47
CA ARG A 146 -9.61 -2.91 17.49
C ARG A 146 -9.08 -3.04 18.91
N GLU A 147 -8.26 -4.04 19.20
CA GLU A 147 -7.70 -4.23 20.55
C GLU A 147 -6.71 -3.11 20.92
N ARG A 148 -5.93 -2.62 19.94
CA ARG A 148 -4.91 -1.59 20.18
C ARG A 148 -5.49 -0.21 20.50
N LYS A 149 -6.64 0.14 19.93
CA LYS A 149 -7.33 1.41 20.29
C LYS A 149 -7.89 1.40 21.72
N GLU A 150 -8.11 0.24 22.33
CA GLU A 150 -8.71 0.14 23.68
C GLU A 150 -7.66 -0.01 24.80
N TYR A 151 -6.39 -0.25 24.43
CA TYR A 151 -5.36 -0.68 25.36
C TYR A 151 -5.04 0.32 26.49
N LYS A 152 -4.73 1.59 26.17
CA LYS A 152 -4.41 2.63 27.16
C LYS A 152 -4.95 3.98 26.67
N LYS A 153 -6.24 4.22 26.90
CA LYS A 153 -6.94 5.43 26.46
C LYS A 153 -6.14 6.68 26.84
N GLY A 154 -5.99 7.60 25.87
CA GLY A 154 -5.28 8.86 26.05
C GLY A 154 -3.77 8.84 25.73
N ASP A 155 -3.12 7.67 25.63
CA ASP A 155 -1.72 7.57 25.18
C ASP A 155 -1.56 7.91 23.69
N ARG A 156 -0.43 8.52 23.31
CA ARG A 156 -0.14 8.92 21.92
C ARG A 156 -0.23 7.74 20.94
N LYS A 157 0.26 6.55 21.31
CA LYS A 157 0.18 5.38 20.42
C LYS A 157 -1.28 4.95 20.26
N THR A 158 -2.03 4.88 21.35
CA THR A 158 -3.45 4.54 21.32
C THR A 158 -4.25 5.51 20.47
N ARG A 159 -3.99 6.83 20.53
CA ARG A 159 -4.64 7.83 19.65
C ARG A 159 -4.42 7.57 18.15
N LYS A 160 -3.25 7.08 17.75
CA LYS A 160 -3.00 6.70 16.34
C LYS A 160 -3.85 5.50 15.91
N TYR A 161 -3.98 4.50 16.79
CA TYR A 161 -4.87 3.35 16.53
C TYR A 161 -6.35 3.72 16.59
N GLU A 162 -6.75 4.65 17.45
CA GLU A 162 -8.10 5.22 17.46
C GLU A 162 -8.42 5.91 16.14
N PHE A 163 -7.49 6.73 15.62
CA PHE A 163 -7.62 7.36 14.30
C PHE A 163 -7.74 6.31 13.20
N LEU A 164 -6.80 5.35 13.12
CA LEU A 164 -6.86 4.28 12.11
C LEU A 164 -8.18 3.49 12.18
N TYR A 165 -8.60 3.08 13.37
CA TYR A 165 -9.85 2.34 13.54
C TYR A 165 -11.06 3.17 13.10
N LYS A 166 -11.08 4.47 13.44
CA LYS A 166 -12.14 5.39 13.01
C LYS A 166 -12.20 5.46 11.48
N GLU A 167 -11.07 5.70 10.81
CA GLU A 167 -11.02 5.76 9.35
C GLU A 167 -11.45 4.44 8.71
N MET A 168 -11.00 3.29 9.25
CA MET A 168 -11.45 1.97 8.80
C MET A 168 -12.94 1.74 9.02
N TYR A 169 -13.51 2.26 10.10
CA TYR A 169 -14.94 2.13 10.40
C TYR A 169 -15.78 3.00 9.46
N GLU A 170 -15.37 4.25 9.25
CA GLU A 170 -16.05 5.20 8.33
C GLU A 170 -16.00 4.74 6.87
N ASN A 171 -14.96 4.00 6.49
CA ASN A 171 -14.86 3.34 5.18
C ASN A 171 -15.49 1.94 5.14
N GLU A 172 -16.17 1.53 6.21
CA GLU A 172 -16.87 0.24 6.40
C GLU A 172 -15.96 -1.00 6.47
N CYS A 173 -14.64 -0.85 6.41
CA CYS A 173 -13.68 -1.96 6.47
C CYS A 173 -13.85 -2.80 7.75
N VAL A 174 -14.12 -2.19 8.90
CA VAL A 174 -14.30 -2.96 10.15
C VAL A 174 -15.47 -3.93 10.05
N ASN A 175 -16.62 -3.48 9.53
CA ASN A 175 -17.84 -4.29 9.50
C ASN A 175 -17.77 -5.39 8.44
N PHE A 176 -17.14 -5.13 7.30
CA PHE A 176 -17.00 -6.11 6.22
C PHE A 176 -16.03 -7.25 6.55
N PHE A 177 -14.98 -6.97 7.33
CA PHE A 177 -13.85 -7.90 7.48
C PHE A 177 -13.68 -8.49 8.89
N LYS A 178 -14.44 -8.02 9.90
CA LYS A 178 -14.34 -8.52 11.29
C LYS A 178 -14.54 -10.02 11.48
N ASP A 179 -15.24 -10.67 10.55
CA ASP A 179 -15.57 -12.10 10.59
C ASP A 179 -15.02 -12.85 9.34
N SER A 180 -14.17 -12.20 8.54
CA SER A 180 -13.61 -12.78 7.32
C SER A 180 -12.38 -13.65 7.63
N GLU A 181 -12.52 -14.95 7.38
CA GLU A 181 -11.43 -15.94 7.50
C GLU A 181 -10.55 -16.00 6.23
N GLU A 182 -10.85 -15.18 5.20
CA GLU A 182 -10.03 -15.07 3.99
C GLU A 182 -8.61 -14.63 4.33
N LEU A 183 -7.62 -15.31 3.73
CA LEU A 183 -6.21 -14.98 3.90
C LEU A 183 -5.86 -13.68 3.18
N ILE A 184 -4.87 -12.98 3.73
CA ILE A 184 -4.37 -11.73 3.18
C ILE A 184 -3.52 -12.00 1.93
N LEU A 185 -3.69 -11.17 0.91
CA LEU A 185 -2.79 -11.14 -0.25
C LEU A 185 -1.63 -10.20 0.04
N THR A 186 -0.45 -10.51 -0.48
CA THR A 186 0.70 -9.59 -0.39
C THR A 186 1.25 -9.24 -1.75
N TYR A 187 1.79 -8.03 -1.85
CA TYR A 187 2.35 -7.46 -3.05
C TYR A 187 3.65 -6.72 -2.72
N LYS A 188 4.58 -6.72 -3.66
CA LYS A 188 5.85 -6.00 -3.53
C LYS A 188 6.08 -5.12 -4.73
N ILE A 189 6.40 -3.86 -4.49
CA ILE A 189 6.74 -2.89 -5.53
C ILE A 189 8.17 -2.44 -5.30
N SER A 190 9.06 -2.60 -6.29
CA SER A 190 10.43 -2.09 -6.19
C SER A 190 11.07 -1.78 -7.54
N PRO A 191 12.25 -1.13 -7.58
CA PRO A 191 13.12 -1.19 -8.75
C PRO A 191 13.41 -2.63 -9.16
N HIS A 192 13.75 -2.84 -10.43
CA HIS A 192 14.00 -4.16 -10.98
C HIS A 192 15.01 -4.95 -10.14
N ASN A 193 14.59 -6.13 -9.67
CA ASN A 193 15.41 -7.03 -8.89
C ASN A 193 15.29 -8.45 -9.45
N LEU A 194 16.36 -8.96 -10.05
CA LEU A 194 16.44 -10.31 -10.63
C LEU A 194 16.20 -11.44 -9.61
N LYS A 195 16.36 -11.17 -8.31
CA LYS A 195 16.12 -12.14 -7.24
C LYS A 195 14.63 -12.30 -6.93
N LEU A 196 13.78 -11.37 -7.39
CA LEU A 196 12.34 -11.38 -7.19
C LEU A 196 11.65 -11.77 -8.50
N ASN A 197 11.29 -13.05 -8.63
CA ASN A 197 10.60 -13.59 -9.81
C ASN A 197 9.22 -14.17 -9.47
N ASN A 198 8.56 -13.67 -8.42
CA ASN A 198 7.22 -14.12 -8.05
C ASN A 198 6.12 -13.26 -8.71
N SER A 199 4.91 -13.81 -8.82
CA SER A 199 3.76 -13.17 -9.47
C SER A 199 3.23 -11.92 -8.74
N SER A 200 3.57 -11.76 -7.46
CA SER A 200 3.16 -10.64 -6.61
C SER A 200 4.19 -9.50 -6.57
N TYR A 201 5.24 -9.57 -7.39
CA TYR A 201 6.26 -8.55 -7.52
C TYR A 201 6.04 -7.71 -8.78
N TYR A 202 6.05 -6.38 -8.61
CA TYR A 202 5.88 -5.41 -9.69
C TYR A 202 7.06 -4.44 -9.71
N SER A 203 7.87 -4.51 -10.77
CA SER A 203 8.94 -3.55 -10.94
C SER A 203 8.40 -2.17 -11.33
N PHE A 204 9.13 -1.12 -10.99
CA PHE A 204 8.81 0.24 -11.44
C PHE A 204 8.69 0.36 -12.95
N GLU A 205 9.57 -0.31 -13.70
CA GLU A 205 9.49 -0.33 -15.16
C GLU A 205 8.24 -1.05 -15.67
N LYS A 206 7.87 -2.19 -15.06
CA LYS A 206 6.65 -2.91 -15.42
C LYS A 206 5.42 -2.03 -15.20
N ILE A 207 5.33 -1.40 -14.02
CA ILE A 207 4.24 -0.47 -13.68
C ILE A 207 4.18 0.67 -14.71
N ALA A 208 5.31 1.31 -14.99
CA ALA A 208 5.36 2.48 -15.86
C ALA A 208 5.08 2.18 -17.34
N ASN A 209 5.19 0.92 -17.77
CA ASN A 209 4.93 0.48 -19.14
C ASN A 209 3.52 -0.08 -19.33
N GLU A 210 3.01 -0.83 -18.35
CA GLU A 210 1.76 -1.59 -18.52
C GLU A 210 0.54 -0.86 -17.94
N VAL A 211 0.71 -0.13 -16.82
CA VAL A 211 -0.41 0.48 -16.10
C VAL A 211 -0.80 1.82 -16.73
N GLN A 212 -2.08 1.97 -17.06
CA GLN A 212 -2.67 3.20 -17.59
C GLN A 212 -3.63 3.81 -16.57
N ILE A 213 -3.32 5.01 -16.09
CA ILE A 213 -4.12 5.74 -15.12
C ILE A 213 -4.53 7.09 -15.72
N SER A 214 -5.83 7.40 -15.64
CA SER A 214 -6.42 8.66 -16.11
C SER A 214 -6.17 9.80 -15.12
N ASP A 215 -4.90 10.12 -14.89
CA ASP A 215 -4.44 11.26 -14.11
C ASP A 215 -3.36 12.02 -14.88
N LYS A 216 -3.43 13.35 -14.86
CA LYS A 216 -2.52 14.22 -15.64
C LYS A 216 -1.06 14.11 -15.23
N ASN A 217 -0.77 13.69 -13.99
CA ASN A 217 0.59 13.53 -13.50
C ASN A 217 1.13 12.11 -13.71
N TRP A 218 0.28 11.13 -14.08
CA TRP A 218 0.70 9.74 -14.25
C TRP A 218 1.82 9.57 -15.29
N PRO A 219 1.78 10.19 -16.49
CA PRO A 219 2.87 10.06 -17.45
C PRO A 219 4.22 10.55 -16.89
N LEU A 220 4.20 11.66 -16.16
CA LEU A 220 5.38 12.20 -15.50
C LEU A 220 5.89 11.25 -14.41
N LEU A 221 4.99 10.67 -13.61
CA LEU A 221 5.34 9.67 -12.61
C LEU A 221 6.02 8.45 -13.24
N CYS A 222 5.49 7.95 -14.36
CA CYS A 222 6.06 6.85 -15.13
C CYS A 222 7.49 7.14 -15.61
N GLU A 223 7.80 8.38 -16.02
CA GLU A 223 9.17 8.77 -16.37
C GLU A 223 10.14 8.60 -15.18
N TYR A 224 9.72 8.97 -13.97
CA TYR A 224 10.54 8.85 -12.76
C TYR A 224 10.64 7.41 -12.26
N LEU A 225 9.55 6.64 -12.32
CA LEU A 225 9.58 5.20 -12.04
C LEU A 225 10.61 4.49 -12.94
N LYS A 226 10.64 4.80 -14.24
CA LYS A 226 11.66 4.26 -15.16
C LYS A 226 13.08 4.66 -14.80
N LYS A 227 13.29 5.93 -14.42
CA LYS A 227 14.60 6.42 -13.95
C LYS A 227 15.04 5.71 -12.67
N TRP A 228 14.12 5.45 -11.75
CA TRP A 228 14.40 4.81 -10.46
C TRP A 228 14.43 3.29 -10.52
N ASN A 229 14.01 2.69 -11.65
CA ASN A 229 13.99 1.24 -11.83
C ASN A 229 15.38 0.61 -11.84
N LYS A 230 16.39 1.36 -12.28
CA LYS A 230 17.80 1.01 -12.10
C LYS A 230 18.21 1.69 -10.80
N GLY A 231 18.60 0.89 -9.80
CA GLY A 231 19.23 1.43 -8.58
C GLY A 231 20.38 2.36 -8.94
N LEU A 232 20.78 3.21 -7.99
CA LEU A 232 22.00 4.02 -8.17
C LEU A 232 23.23 3.14 -8.39
#